data_AF-A0A4D6N3L3-F1
#
_entry.id   AF-A0A4D6N3L3-F1
#
_cell.length_a   1.000
_cell.length_b   1.000
_cell.length_c   1.000
_cell.angle_alpha   90.00
_cell.angle_beta   90.00
_cell.angle_gamma   90.00
#
_symmetry.space_group_name_H-M   'P 1'
#
loop_
_entity.id
_entity.type
_entity.pdbx_description
1 polymer ?
#
loop_
_entity_poly.entity_id
_entity_poly.type
_entity_poly.pdbx_seq_one_letter_code
_entity_poly.pdbx_strand_id
1 'polypeptide(L)'
;MRGSDLGPNYFTYTSLLSACMGSGALEYGSCAHCQIIHLGFHSYLHIYNALIAMYSKCGAIDEALYIFEYMEGRDVVTWNTMISGYAQHGLAQEAISLFEEMIKQCVNPDAVTYLGVLSSCRHGGLVKEGQVYFNSMIEHGLQPEEAHDFVQNMPVFPNAVVWGSLLSSSRLHGSVQIGIHAAENRLLLEPGCSATLQQLVNLYARVCWWNEAARV
;
A
#
# COMPACT_ATOMS: atom_id res chain seq x y z
N MET A 1 -1.91 39.32 -30.74
CA MET A 1 -2.34 37.91 -30.69
C MET A 1 -2.85 37.64 -29.29
N ARG A 2 -4.15 37.33 -29.14
CA ARG A 2 -4.84 37.13 -27.86
C ARG A 2 -4.33 35.83 -27.21
N GLY A 3 -3.60 35.94 -26.11
CA GLY A 3 -3.23 34.80 -25.28
C GLY A 3 -4.42 34.38 -24.42
N SER A 4 -5.16 33.39 -24.92
CA SER A 4 -6.07 32.48 -24.21
C SER A 4 -6.74 32.95 -22.91
N ASP A 5 -8.06 33.15 -22.99
CA ASP A 5 -9.05 33.17 -21.88
C ASP A 5 -9.20 31.79 -21.19
N LEU A 6 -8.10 31.08 -20.93
CA LEU A 6 -8.11 29.79 -20.23
C LEU A 6 -7.70 30.01 -18.77
N GLY A 7 -8.72 30.16 -17.92
CA GLY A 7 -8.51 30.19 -16.47
C GLY A 7 -7.94 28.86 -15.93
N PRO A 8 -7.31 28.86 -14.74
CA PRO A 8 -6.81 27.64 -14.11
C PRO A 8 -7.92 26.59 -13.96
N ASN A 9 -7.63 25.36 -14.37
CA ASN A 9 -8.51 24.21 -14.21
C ASN A 9 -8.01 23.27 -13.11
N TYR A 10 -8.76 22.20 -12.81
CA TYR A 10 -8.38 21.24 -11.77
C TYR A 10 -6.98 20.63 -11.98
N PHE A 11 -6.57 20.38 -13.23
CA PHE A 11 -5.22 19.88 -13.55
C PHE A 11 -4.09 20.86 -13.20
N THR A 12 -4.36 22.16 -13.32
CA THR A 12 -3.41 23.21 -12.94
C THR A 12 -3.14 23.14 -11.44
N TYR A 13 -4.20 22.96 -10.65
CA TYR A 13 -4.11 22.86 -9.20
C TYR A 13 -3.52 21.53 -8.72
N THR A 14 -3.84 20.39 -9.35
CA THR A 14 -3.19 19.12 -8.98
C THR A 14 -1.68 19.18 -9.20
N SER A 15 -1.23 19.84 -10.27
CA SER A 15 0.19 20.07 -10.55
C SER A 15 0.83 21.00 -9.51
N LEU A 16 0.14 22.08 -9.14
CA LEU A 16 0.59 23.02 -8.10
C LEU A 16 0.70 22.33 -6.73
N LEU A 17 -0.30 21.54 -6.34
CA LEU A 17 -0.30 20.77 -5.10
C LEU A 17 0.84 19.75 -5.07
N SER A 18 1.13 19.09 -6.19
CA SER A 18 2.26 18.17 -6.31
C SER A 18 3.61 18.89 -6.14
N ALA A 19 3.76 20.11 -6.66
CA ALA A 19 4.95 20.92 -6.44
C ALA A 19 5.10 21.34 -4.97
N CYS A 20 3.98 21.69 -4.30
CA CYS A 20 3.97 22.03 -2.87
C CYS A 20 4.37 20.81 -2.01
N MET A 21 3.86 19.64 -2.37
CA MET A 21 4.20 18.36 -1.72
C MET A 21 5.70 18.08 -1.77
N GLY A 22 6.34 18.23 -2.95
CA GLY A 22 7.77 17.96 -3.11
C GLY A 22 8.70 18.97 -2.41
N SER A 23 8.19 20.17 -2.12
CA SER A 23 8.96 21.26 -1.50
C SER A 23 8.62 21.51 -0.03
N GLY A 24 7.60 20.83 0.52
CA GLY A 24 7.08 21.09 1.87
C GLY A 24 6.44 22.47 2.02
N ALA A 25 6.00 23.07 0.91
CA ALA A 25 5.52 24.46 0.83
C ALA A 25 4.06 24.59 1.29
N LEU A 26 3.80 24.36 2.58
CA LEU A 26 2.45 24.32 3.17
C LEU A 26 1.65 25.61 2.92
N GLU A 27 2.29 26.78 3.04
CA GLU A 27 1.63 28.08 2.84
C GLU A 27 1.02 28.20 1.42
N TYR A 28 1.81 27.85 0.40
CA TYR A 28 1.36 27.89 -0.99
C TYR A 28 0.29 26.82 -1.27
N GLY A 29 0.43 25.63 -0.68
CA GLY A 29 -0.57 24.57 -0.76
C GLY A 29 -1.92 25.00 -0.15
N SER A 30 -1.89 25.70 0.99
CA SER A 30 -3.09 26.23 1.63
C SER A 30 -3.75 27.34 0.80
N CYS A 31 -2.96 28.24 0.18
CA CYS A 31 -3.51 29.22 -0.75
C CYS A 31 -4.19 28.56 -1.95
N ALA A 32 -3.58 27.51 -2.50
CA ALA A 32 -4.16 26.71 -3.58
C ALA A 32 -5.48 26.06 -3.14
N HIS A 33 -5.55 25.51 -1.92
CA HIS A 33 -6.78 24.96 -1.35
C HIS A 33 -7.91 26.00 -1.28
N CYS A 34 -7.65 27.22 -0.80
CA CYS A 34 -8.65 28.29 -0.80
C CYS A 34 -9.17 28.61 -2.21
N GLN A 35 -8.27 28.62 -3.21
CA GLN A 35 -8.65 28.87 -4.60
C GLN A 35 -9.47 27.73 -5.21
N ILE A 36 -9.15 26.48 -4.88
CA ILE A 36 -9.91 25.28 -5.28
C ILE A 36 -11.36 25.37 -4.79
N ILE A 37 -11.56 25.76 -3.53
CA ILE A 37 -12.89 25.98 -2.96
C ILE A 37 -13.61 27.11 -3.70
N HIS A 38 -12.94 28.25 -3.87
CA HIS A 38 -13.52 29.43 -4.54
C HIS A 38 -13.93 29.16 -5.99
N LEU A 39 -13.17 28.33 -6.72
CA LEU A 39 -13.47 27.95 -8.11
C LEU A 39 -14.50 26.83 -8.23
N GLY A 40 -14.98 26.29 -7.11
CA GLY A 40 -16.02 25.27 -7.12
C GLY A 40 -15.54 23.90 -7.57
N PHE A 41 -14.25 23.58 -7.42
CA PHE A 41 -13.73 22.24 -7.75
C PHE A 41 -13.99 21.19 -6.66
N HIS A 42 -14.95 21.46 -5.77
CA HIS A 42 -15.32 20.61 -4.62
C HIS A 42 -15.80 19.20 -5.03
N SER A 43 -16.37 19.06 -6.23
CA SER A 43 -16.90 17.80 -6.73
C SER A 43 -15.85 16.85 -7.34
N TYR A 44 -14.59 17.27 -7.48
CA TYR A 44 -13.55 16.47 -8.14
C TYR A 44 -12.74 15.66 -7.15
N LEU A 45 -13.08 14.37 -6.99
CA LEU A 45 -12.40 13.44 -6.06
C LEU A 45 -10.86 13.49 -6.15
N HIS A 46 -10.32 13.55 -7.38
CA HIS A 46 -8.88 13.61 -7.61
C HIS A 46 -8.19 14.84 -7.02
N ILE A 47 -8.86 16.00 -6.97
CA ILE A 47 -8.28 17.22 -6.40
C ILE A 47 -8.20 17.12 -4.88
N TYR A 48 -9.18 16.46 -4.25
CA TYR A 48 -9.17 16.21 -2.81
C TYR A 48 -8.13 15.19 -2.42
N ASN A 49 -7.96 14.11 -3.19
CA ASN A 49 -6.87 13.16 -2.97
C ASN A 49 -5.50 13.86 -3.06
N ALA A 50 -5.33 14.81 -4.00
CA ALA A 50 -4.11 15.62 -4.09
C ALA A 50 -3.94 16.57 -2.89
N LEU A 51 -5.02 17.18 -2.38
CA LEU A 51 -5.00 18.01 -1.18
C LEU A 51 -4.60 17.20 0.05
N ILE A 52 -5.25 16.07 0.28
CA ILE A 52 -4.93 15.14 1.39
C ILE A 52 -3.46 14.74 1.35
N ALA A 53 -2.96 14.35 0.17
CA ALA A 53 -1.56 13.97 0.00
C ALA A 53 -0.61 15.14 0.27
N MET A 54 -0.95 16.35 -0.20
CA MET A 54 -0.15 17.56 0.00
C MET A 54 -0.06 17.91 1.49
N TYR A 55 -1.19 18.00 2.19
CA TYR A 55 -1.24 18.30 3.62
C TYR A 55 -0.48 17.25 4.45
N SER A 56 -0.72 15.96 4.17
CA SER A 56 -0.01 14.86 4.83
C SER A 56 1.52 14.97 4.69
N LYS A 57 2.01 15.23 3.47
CA LYS A 57 3.45 15.34 3.18
C LYS A 57 4.09 16.63 3.71
N CYS A 58 3.32 17.70 3.83
CA CYS A 58 3.76 18.96 4.41
C CYS A 58 3.76 18.97 5.96
N GLY A 59 3.45 17.83 6.60
CA GLY A 59 3.44 17.72 8.06
C GLY A 59 2.12 18.10 8.72
N ALA A 60 1.10 18.45 7.93
CA ALA A 60 -0.21 18.95 8.36
C ALA A 60 -1.26 17.83 8.28
N ILE A 61 -1.08 16.78 9.09
CA ILE A 61 -1.91 15.57 9.02
C ILE A 61 -3.35 15.80 9.50
N ASP A 62 -3.55 16.72 10.44
CA ASP A 62 -4.88 17.05 10.96
C ASP A 62 -5.75 17.74 9.89
N GLU A 63 -5.15 18.62 9.08
CA GLU A 63 -5.80 19.24 7.92
C GLU A 63 -6.14 18.21 6.84
N ALA A 64 -5.25 17.23 6.62
CA ALA A 64 -5.53 16.12 5.71
C ALA A 64 -6.72 15.28 6.21
N LEU A 65 -6.79 14.99 7.51
CA LEU A 65 -7.91 14.28 8.12
C LEU A 65 -9.21 15.09 8.03
N TYR A 66 -9.17 16.39 8.29
CA TYR A 66 -10.33 17.26 8.12
C TYR A 66 -10.88 17.17 6.70
N ILE A 67 -10.03 17.25 5.69
CA ILE A 67 -10.47 17.12 4.30
C ILE A 67 -11.09 15.73 4.06
N PHE A 68 -10.44 14.67 4.53
CA PHE A 68 -10.95 13.31 4.42
C PHE A 68 -12.35 13.13 5.05
N GLU A 69 -12.55 13.61 6.29
CA GLU A 69 -13.80 13.44 7.04
C GLU A 69 -14.99 14.16 6.41
N TYR A 70 -14.76 15.31 5.77
CA TYR A 70 -15.82 16.14 5.19
C TYR A 70 -16.08 15.88 3.70
N MET A 71 -15.39 14.93 3.07
CA MET A 71 -15.68 14.51 1.69
C MET A 71 -16.98 13.71 1.59
N GLU A 72 -17.84 14.05 0.64
CA GLU A 72 -19.12 13.36 0.37
C GLU A 72 -18.95 11.99 -0.32
N GLY A 73 -17.76 11.67 -0.83
CA GLY A 73 -17.44 10.37 -1.43
C GLY A 73 -15.95 10.06 -1.33
N ARG A 74 -15.60 8.80 -1.02
CA ARG A 74 -14.23 8.32 -0.86
C ARG A 74 -14.04 7.04 -1.66
N ASP A 75 -13.05 7.03 -2.53
CA ASP A 75 -12.60 5.82 -3.23
C ASP A 75 -11.42 5.17 -2.49
N VAL A 76 -11.01 3.99 -2.97
CA VAL A 76 -9.84 3.26 -2.44
C VAL A 76 -8.59 4.15 -2.38
N VAL A 77 -8.39 5.02 -3.37
CA VAL A 77 -7.25 5.96 -3.40
C VAL A 77 -7.33 6.96 -2.24
N THR A 78 -8.52 7.47 -1.92
CA THR A 78 -8.76 8.40 -0.80
C THR A 78 -8.34 7.76 0.53
N TRP A 79 -8.79 6.52 0.79
CA TRP A 79 -8.43 5.75 1.98
C TRP A 79 -6.93 5.45 2.03
N ASN A 80 -6.36 4.97 0.94
CA ASN A 80 -4.93 4.65 0.84
C ASN A 80 -4.05 5.87 1.10
N THR A 81 -4.47 7.05 0.64
CA THR A 81 -3.73 8.30 0.84
C THR A 81 -3.67 8.65 2.33
N MET A 82 -4.78 8.55 3.06
CA MET A 82 -4.79 8.82 4.50
C MET A 82 -4.07 7.75 5.33
N ILE A 83 -4.27 6.46 5.03
CA ILE A 83 -3.56 5.36 5.71
C ILE A 83 -2.04 5.55 5.56
N SER A 84 -1.58 5.87 4.36
CA SER A 84 -0.17 6.14 4.08
C SER A 84 0.33 7.42 4.77
N GLY A 85 -0.53 8.44 4.89
CA GLY A 85 -0.26 9.66 5.64
C GLY A 85 0.04 9.35 7.11
N TYR A 86 -0.87 8.64 7.79
CA TYR A 86 -0.65 8.20 9.17
C TYR A 86 0.59 7.33 9.34
N ALA A 87 0.84 6.39 8.42
CA ALA A 87 2.03 5.55 8.45
C ALA A 87 3.34 6.34 8.40
N GLN A 88 3.39 7.44 7.63
CA GLN A 88 4.57 8.31 7.51
C GLN A 88 4.79 9.18 8.75
N HIS A 89 3.73 9.47 9.49
CA HIS A 89 3.76 10.23 10.73
C HIS A 89 3.97 9.36 11.98
N GLY A 90 4.12 8.04 11.82
CA GLY A 90 4.28 7.10 12.94
C GLY A 90 2.98 6.84 13.72
N LEU A 91 1.83 7.25 13.17
CA LEU A 91 0.50 7.09 13.75
C LEU A 91 -0.10 5.74 13.36
N ALA A 92 0.55 4.67 13.83
CA ALA A 92 0.26 3.31 13.40
C ALA A 92 -1.15 2.84 13.79
N GLN A 93 -1.62 3.22 14.98
CA GLN A 93 -2.92 2.81 15.49
C GLN A 93 -4.06 3.48 14.71
N GLU A 94 -3.87 4.75 14.34
CA GLU A 94 -4.79 5.54 13.53
C GLU A 94 -4.89 4.97 12.12
N ALA A 95 -3.76 4.60 11.51
CA ALA A 95 -3.73 3.91 10.21
C ALA A 95 -4.51 2.59 10.23
N ILE A 96 -4.33 1.79 11.29
CA ILE A 96 -5.06 0.53 11.50
C ILE A 96 -6.56 0.78 11.67
N SER A 97 -6.94 1.71 12.54
CA SER A 97 -8.34 2.05 12.76
C SER A 97 -9.02 2.55 11.48
N LEU A 98 -8.30 3.29 10.64
CA LEU A 98 -8.81 3.76 9.36
C LEU A 98 -8.99 2.61 8.35
N PHE A 99 -8.07 1.64 8.33
CA PHE A 99 -8.22 0.42 7.54
C PHE A 99 -9.43 -0.43 7.96
N GLU A 100 -9.64 -0.60 9.27
CA GLU A 100 -10.80 -1.32 9.78
C GLU A 100 -12.11 -0.60 9.40
N GLU A 101 -12.12 0.73 9.43
CA GLU A 101 -13.26 1.53 9.00
C GLU A 101 -13.52 1.40 7.49
N MET A 102 -12.48 1.38 6.67
CA MET A 102 -12.57 1.13 5.22
C MET A 102 -13.30 -0.20 4.95
N ILE A 103 -12.94 -1.27 5.67
CA ILE A 103 -13.58 -2.58 5.56
C ILE A 103 -15.04 -2.54 6.05
N LYS A 104 -15.31 -1.88 7.19
CA LYS A 104 -16.68 -1.73 7.72
C LYS A 104 -17.60 -1.00 6.73
N GLN A 105 -17.05 -0.09 5.94
CA GLN A 105 -17.77 0.62 4.88
C GLN A 105 -17.82 -0.18 3.55
N CYS A 106 -17.44 -1.45 3.56
CA CYS A 106 -17.43 -2.35 2.40
C CYS A 106 -16.56 -1.85 1.23
N VAL A 107 -15.53 -1.05 1.52
CA VAL A 107 -14.54 -0.63 0.52
C VAL A 107 -13.44 -1.69 0.48
N ASN A 108 -13.27 -2.35 -0.65
CA ASN A 108 -12.30 -3.44 -0.80
C ASN A 108 -10.86 -2.91 -0.73
N PRO A 109 -10.03 -3.38 0.21
CA PRO A 109 -8.61 -3.07 0.25
C PRO A 109 -7.88 -3.58 -1.00
N ASP A 110 -6.88 -2.83 -1.46
CA ASP A 110 -5.95 -3.24 -2.50
C ASP A 110 -4.52 -3.41 -1.95
N ALA A 111 -3.58 -3.72 -2.83
CA ALA A 111 -2.17 -3.88 -2.48
C ALA A 111 -1.61 -2.67 -1.74
N VAL A 112 -1.96 -1.47 -2.21
CA VAL A 112 -1.49 -0.21 -1.65
C VAL A 112 -2.06 -0.02 -0.25
N THR A 113 -3.30 -0.42 -0.01
CA THR A 113 -3.92 -0.41 1.33
C THR A 113 -3.08 -1.24 2.32
N TYR A 114 -2.82 -2.51 1.98
CA TYR A 114 -2.09 -3.40 2.88
C TYR A 114 -0.64 -2.96 3.07
N LEU A 115 0.03 -2.47 2.03
CA LEU A 115 1.37 -1.90 2.16
C LEU A 115 1.38 -0.69 3.10
N GLY A 116 0.35 0.16 3.06
CA GLY A 116 0.18 1.28 3.97
C GLY A 116 0.09 0.83 5.44
N VAL A 117 -0.79 -0.13 5.72
CA VAL A 117 -0.97 -0.70 7.08
C VAL A 117 0.27 -1.44 7.56
N LEU A 118 0.90 -2.25 6.70
CA LEU A 118 2.11 -2.99 7.06
C LEU A 118 3.30 -2.06 7.32
N SER A 119 3.41 -0.97 6.56
CA SER A 119 4.38 0.11 6.79
C SER A 119 4.13 0.81 8.12
N SER A 120 2.86 1.07 8.47
CA SER A 120 2.52 1.65 9.77
C SER A 120 2.89 0.71 10.92
N CYS A 121 2.59 -0.59 10.81
CA CYS A 121 2.99 -1.60 11.78
C CYS A 121 4.52 -1.67 11.94
N ARG A 122 5.26 -1.53 10.83
CA ARG A 122 6.72 -1.48 10.85
C ARG A 122 7.23 -0.27 11.65
N HIS A 123 6.74 0.93 11.38
CA HIS A 123 7.16 2.14 12.09
C HIS A 123 6.73 2.13 13.55
N GLY A 124 5.57 1.55 13.87
CA GLY A 124 5.06 1.41 15.23
C GLY A 124 5.64 0.25 16.04
N GLY A 125 6.46 -0.63 15.43
CA GLY A 125 6.96 -1.83 16.10
C GLY A 125 5.87 -2.89 16.40
N LEU A 126 4.72 -2.81 15.73
CA LEU A 126 3.55 -3.66 15.91
C LEU A 126 3.69 -4.97 15.11
N VAL A 127 4.69 -5.79 15.50
CA VAL A 127 5.08 -6.98 14.75
C VAL A 127 3.95 -8.02 14.69
N LYS A 128 3.15 -8.16 15.74
CA LYS A 128 2.07 -9.17 15.80
C LYS A 128 0.90 -8.76 14.91
N GLU A 129 0.53 -7.49 14.95
CA GLU A 129 -0.52 -6.87 14.14
C GLU A 129 -0.12 -6.92 12.66
N GLY A 130 1.13 -6.58 12.34
CA GLY A 130 1.67 -6.70 10.99
C GLY A 130 1.55 -8.11 10.40
N GLN A 131 1.74 -9.15 11.21
CA GLN A 131 1.54 -10.54 10.76
C GLN A 131 0.08 -10.86 10.45
N VAL A 132 -0.86 -10.35 11.27
CA VAL A 132 -2.30 -10.54 11.03
C VAL A 132 -2.70 -9.90 9.70
N TYR A 133 -2.29 -8.65 9.46
CA TYR A 133 -2.63 -7.96 8.21
C TYR A 133 -1.92 -8.57 6.99
N PHE A 134 -0.70 -9.10 7.14
CA PHE A 134 -0.02 -9.81 6.05
C PHE A 134 -0.75 -11.11 5.65
N ASN A 135 -1.26 -11.86 6.62
CA ASN A 135 -2.06 -13.05 6.34
C ASN A 135 -3.39 -12.67 5.69
N SER A 136 -4.04 -11.63 6.19
CA SER A 136 -5.29 -11.12 5.61
C SER A 136 -5.11 -10.64 4.16
N MET A 137 -3.97 -10.01 3.84
CA MET A 137 -3.61 -9.63 2.47
C MET A 137 -3.64 -10.82 1.51
N ILE A 138 -3.09 -11.96 1.93
CA ILE A 138 -3.06 -13.19 1.14
C ILE A 138 -4.45 -13.82 1.03
N GLU A 139 -5.24 -13.81 2.10
CA GLU A 139 -6.63 -14.32 2.09
C GLU A 139 -7.53 -13.56 1.12
N HIS A 140 -7.29 -12.25 0.94
CA HIS A 140 -8.03 -11.40 0.00
C HIS A 140 -7.51 -11.52 -1.45
N GLY A 141 -6.59 -12.44 -1.74
CA GLY A 141 -6.16 -12.78 -3.10
C GLY A 141 -5.17 -11.80 -3.73
N LEU A 142 -4.46 -11.01 -2.91
CA LEU A 142 -3.38 -10.16 -3.40
C LEU A 142 -2.16 -10.98 -3.84
N GLN A 143 -1.52 -10.52 -4.90
CA GLN A 143 -0.55 -11.32 -5.64
C GLN A 143 0.73 -11.55 -4.82
N PRO A 144 1.37 -12.74 -4.94
CA PRO A 144 2.58 -13.07 -4.18
C PRO A 144 3.75 -12.12 -4.45
N GLU A 145 3.79 -11.46 -5.61
CA GLU A 145 4.86 -10.53 -6.01
C GLU A 145 4.90 -9.31 -5.08
N GLU A 146 3.74 -8.71 -4.80
CA GLU A 146 3.63 -7.53 -3.92
C GLU A 146 3.98 -7.91 -2.47
N ALA A 147 3.54 -9.10 -2.05
CA ALA A 147 3.90 -9.67 -0.76
C ALA A 147 5.40 -9.94 -0.63
N HIS A 148 6.03 -10.43 -1.70
CA HIS A 148 7.44 -10.75 -1.74
C HIS A 148 8.31 -9.50 -1.68
N ASP A 149 7.99 -8.46 -2.45
CA ASP A 149 8.71 -7.18 -2.41
C ASP A 149 8.66 -6.55 -1.01
N PHE A 150 7.53 -6.66 -0.32
CA PHE A 150 7.42 -6.20 1.06
C PHE A 150 8.35 -6.97 2.01
N VAL A 151 8.34 -8.31 1.92
CA VAL A 151 9.16 -9.20 2.73
C VAL A 151 10.66 -8.92 2.53
N GLN A 152 11.09 -8.66 1.30
CA GLN A 152 12.50 -8.32 1.00
C GLN A 152 12.96 -6.99 1.59
N ASN A 153 12.03 -6.04 1.79
CA ASN A 153 12.33 -4.72 2.35
C ASN A 153 12.18 -4.65 3.88
N MET A 154 11.92 -5.79 4.55
CA MET A 154 11.84 -5.83 6.00
C MET A 154 13.22 -5.57 6.64
N PRO A 155 13.31 -4.69 7.65
CA PRO A 155 14.56 -4.43 8.37
C PRO A 155 14.96 -5.59 9.32
N VAL A 156 14.06 -6.55 9.52
CA VAL A 156 14.23 -7.71 10.38
C VAL A 156 13.95 -8.95 9.56
N PHE A 157 14.72 -10.02 9.78
CA PHE A 157 14.52 -11.27 9.08
C PHE A 157 13.09 -11.82 9.33
N PRO A 158 12.30 -12.11 8.28
CA PRO A 158 10.93 -12.58 8.44
C PRO A 158 10.89 -13.95 9.13
N ASN A 159 9.86 -14.18 9.95
CA ASN A 159 9.71 -15.44 10.68
C ASN A 159 9.08 -16.55 9.82
N ALA A 160 9.06 -17.78 10.35
CA ALA A 160 8.59 -18.96 9.63
C ALA A 160 7.11 -18.86 9.20
N VAL A 161 6.29 -18.08 9.92
CA VAL A 161 4.88 -17.84 9.60
C VAL A 161 4.76 -16.98 8.34
N VAL A 162 5.48 -15.86 8.26
CA VAL A 162 5.48 -14.97 7.07
C VAL A 162 5.92 -15.74 5.82
N TRP A 163 6.99 -16.52 5.92
CA TRP A 163 7.45 -17.38 4.83
C TRP A 163 6.44 -18.50 4.50
N GLY A 164 5.75 -19.05 5.50
CA GLY A 164 4.69 -20.03 5.30
C GLY A 164 3.47 -19.48 4.56
N SER A 165 3.10 -18.24 4.86
CA SER A 165 2.01 -17.54 4.17
C SER A 165 2.40 -17.22 2.72
N LEU A 166 3.63 -16.74 2.48
CA LEU A 166 4.14 -16.49 1.13
C LEU A 166 4.27 -17.77 0.28
N LEU A 167 4.71 -18.87 0.89
CA LEU A 167 4.74 -20.18 0.24
C LEU A 167 3.32 -20.64 -0.14
N SER A 168 2.34 -20.42 0.74
CA SER A 168 0.95 -20.78 0.49
C SER A 168 0.33 -19.94 -0.63
N SER A 169 0.60 -18.63 -0.67
CA SER A 169 0.13 -17.74 -1.72
C SER A 169 0.76 -18.07 -3.08
N SER A 170 2.07 -18.31 -3.13
CA SER A 170 2.77 -18.72 -4.36
C SER A 170 2.18 -19.98 -5.01
N ARG A 171 1.64 -20.88 -4.18
CA ARG A 171 0.98 -22.11 -4.63
C ARG A 171 -0.37 -21.82 -5.28
N LEU A 172 -1.14 -20.89 -4.70
CA LEU A 172 -2.45 -20.48 -5.22
C LEU A 172 -2.32 -19.72 -6.55
N HIS A 173 -1.33 -18.84 -6.66
CA HIS A 173 -1.16 -17.95 -7.81
C HIS A 173 -0.18 -18.47 -8.86
N GLY A 174 0.54 -19.56 -8.57
CA GLY A 174 1.44 -20.21 -9.51
C GLY A 174 2.84 -19.55 -9.63
N SER A 175 3.18 -18.59 -8.77
CA SER A 175 4.48 -17.91 -8.74
C SER A 175 5.61 -18.81 -8.19
N VAL A 176 6.07 -19.77 -9.01
CA VAL A 176 6.98 -20.86 -8.58
C VAL A 176 8.29 -20.35 -7.94
N GLN A 177 8.87 -19.28 -8.47
CA GLN A 177 10.14 -18.72 -7.97
C GLN A 177 10.00 -18.15 -6.56
N ILE A 178 8.94 -17.39 -6.31
CA ILE A 178 8.59 -16.85 -4.99
C ILE A 178 8.33 -18.00 -4.01
N GLY A 179 7.67 -19.07 -4.45
CA GLY A 179 7.45 -20.26 -3.65
C GLY A 179 8.73 -20.98 -3.24
N ILE A 180 9.70 -21.13 -4.16
CA ILE A 180 11.01 -21.73 -3.85
C ILE A 180 11.72 -20.87 -2.81
N HIS A 181 11.79 -19.57 -3.04
CA HIS A 181 12.43 -18.63 -2.12
C HIS A 181 11.78 -18.67 -0.73
N ALA A 182 10.45 -18.71 -0.67
CA ALA A 182 9.71 -18.78 0.59
C ALA A 182 9.95 -20.10 1.34
N ALA A 183 9.94 -21.23 0.64
CA ALA A 183 10.18 -22.54 1.23
C ALA A 183 11.62 -22.69 1.76
N GLU A 184 12.62 -22.20 1.03
CA GLU A 184 14.02 -22.23 1.47
C GLU A 184 14.23 -21.42 2.75
N ASN A 185 13.76 -20.17 2.78
CA ASN A 185 13.88 -19.33 3.97
C ASN A 185 13.09 -19.88 5.15
N ARG A 186 11.95 -20.54 4.93
CA ARG A 186 11.22 -21.23 5.99
C ARG A 186 12.00 -22.42 6.55
N LEU A 187 12.63 -23.24 5.71
CA LEU A 187 13.44 -24.38 6.13
C LEU A 187 14.71 -23.96 6.88
N LEU A 188 15.27 -22.78 6.58
CA LEU A 188 16.36 -22.21 7.39
C LEU A 188 15.94 -21.97 8.85
N LEU A 189 14.67 -21.63 9.08
CA LEU A 189 14.12 -21.41 10.43
C LEU A 189 13.58 -22.70 11.07
N GLU A 190 12.97 -23.58 10.27
CA GLU A 190 12.34 -24.82 10.71
C GLU A 190 12.83 -26.04 9.88
N PRO A 191 14.08 -26.53 10.10
CA PRO A 191 14.67 -27.59 9.28
C PRO A 191 13.91 -28.93 9.31
N GLY A 192 13.12 -29.16 10.36
CA GLY A 192 12.34 -30.38 10.55
C GLY A 192 10.98 -30.39 9.85
N CYS A 193 10.59 -29.33 9.14
CA CYS A 193 9.27 -29.25 8.52
C CYS A 193 9.20 -30.10 7.23
N SER A 194 8.89 -31.39 7.39
CA SER A 194 8.74 -32.34 6.28
C SER A 194 7.70 -31.89 5.25
N ALA A 195 6.65 -31.18 5.68
CA ALA A 195 5.64 -30.60 4.80
C ALA A 195 6.24 -29.53 3.87
N THR A 196 7.07 -28.63 4.39
CA THR A 196 7.75 -27.60 3.57
C THR A 196 8.77 -28.22 2.63
N LEU A 197 9.51 -29.25 3.07
CA LEU A 197 10.44 -29.98 2.21
C LEU A 197 9.73 -30.65 1.03
N GLN A 198 8.60 -31.32 1.29
CA GLN A 198 7.79 -31.93 0.24
C GLN A 198 7.27 -30.89 -0.76
N GLN A 199 6.87 -29.71 -0.27
CA GLN A 199 6.43 -28.60 -1.11
C GLN A 199 7.56 -28.05 -1.98
N LEU A 200 8.77 -27.89 -1.42
CA LEU A 200 9.95 -27.42 -2.15
C LEU A 200 10.32 -28.37 -3.31
N VAL A 201 10.35 -29.69 -3.04
CA VAL A 201 10.62 -30.70 -4.07
C VAL A 201 9.62 -30.62 -5.21
N ASN A 202 8.33 -30.47 -4.90
CA ASN A 202 7.28 -30.32 -5.92
C ASN A 202 7.46 -29.04 -6.77
N LEU A 203 7.90 -27.94 -6.15
CA LEU A 203 8.19 -26.69 -6.87
C LEU A 203 9.39 -26.83 -7.81
N TYR A 204 10.47 -27.46 -7.36
CA TYR A 204 11.64 -27.75 -8.20
C TYR A 204 11.30 -28.63 -9.40
N ALA A 205 10.48 -29.67 -9.20
CA ALA A 205 10.02 -30.53 -10.30
C ALA A 205 9.31 -29.73 -11.40
N ARG A 206 8.49 -28.73 -11.03
CA ARG A 206 7.83 -27.84 -12.00
C ARG A 206 8.84 -27.02 -12.80
N VAL A 207 9.84 -26.40 -12.16
CA VAL A 207 10.86 -25.60 -12.87
C VAL A 207 11.70 -26.46 -13.82
N CYS A 208 12.12 -27.65 -13.38
CA CYS A 208 12.88 -28.58 -14.21
C CYS A 208 12.09 -29.01 -15.46
N TRP A 209 10.78 -29.28 -15.32
CA TRP A 209 9.91 -29.60 -16.46
C TRP A 209 9.76 -28.45 -17.45
N TRP A 210 9.67 -27.20 -16.97
CA TRP A 210 9.63 -26.04 -17.85
C TRP A 210 10.95 -25.85 -18.63
N ASN A 211 12.09 -26.08 -17.99
CA ASN A 211 13.40 -26.03 -18.65
C ASN A 211 13.58 -27.11 -19.72
N GLU A 212 12.95 -28.28 -19.55
CA GLU A 212 12.91 -29.33 -20.57
C GLU A 212 11.92 -29.01 -21.69
N ALA A 213 10.73 -28.47 -21.38
CA ALA A 213 9.71 -28.10 -22.35
C ALA A 213 10.12 -26.93 -23.25
N ALA A 214 10.93 -25.98 -22.76
CA ALA A 214 11.44 -24.84 -23.53
C ALA A 214 12.59 -25.19 -24.51
N ARG A 215 13.04 -26.46 -24.54
CA ARG A 215 14.11 -26.96 -25.42
C ARG A 215 13.60 -27.75 -26.63
N VAL A 216 12.28 -27.88 -26.78
CA VAL A 216 11.60 -28.56 -27.91
C VAL A 216 10.92 -27.51 -28.78
#